data_AF-A0A7C2GJ54-F1
#
_entry.id   AF-A0A7C2GJ54-F1
#
_cell.length_a   1.000
_cell.length_b   1.000
_cell.length_c   1.000
_cell.angle_alpha   90.00
_cell.angle_beta   90.00
_cell.angle_gamma   90.00
#
_symmetry.space_group_name_H-M   'P 1'
#
loop_
_entity.id
_entity.type
_entity.pdbx_description
1 polymer ?
#
loop_
_entity_poly.entity_id
_entity_poly.type
_entity_poly.pdbx_seq_one_letter_code
_entity_poly.pdbx_strand_id
1 'polypeptide(L)'
;MPTTEILKQPEFEPVPLEHQVMIIFAVTNGYLDDVPVSNVKEWEAAFLKWVDEAHPEIGRTIAETKELPDETVEALKAAIVEFKQTHTF
;
A
#
# COMPACT_ATOMS: atom_id res chain seq x y z
N MET A 1 7.73 34.22 -19.15
CA MET A 1 6.93 33.21 -18.44
C MET A 1 7.92 32.29 -17.74
N PRO A 2 8.16 32.41 -16.42
CA PRO A 2 9.18 31.62 -15.77
C PRO A 2 8.65 30.24 -15.37
N THR A 3 9.35 29.25 -15.91
CA THR A 3 9.72 27.89 -15.48
C THR A 3 9.60 27.48 -13.99
N THR A 4 8.57 27.89 -13.25
CA THR A 4 8.39 27.53 -11.83
C THR A 4 7.43 26.38 -11.55
N GLU A 5 7.18 25.49 -12.50
CA GLU A 5 6.29 24.32 -12.31
C GLU A 5 7.04 22.98 -12.40
N ILE A 6 8.38 22.99 -12.36
CA ILE A 6 9.23 21.77 -12.45
C ILE A 6 9.84 21.38 -11.09
N LEU A 7 9.31 21.89 -9.97
CA LEU A 7 9.77 21.53 -8.62
C LEU A 7 8.59 21.33 -7.66
N LYS A 8 7.78 20.32 -7.95
CA LYS A 8 7.07 19.58 -6.92
C LYS A 8 7.43 18.11 -7.10
N GLN A 9 8.57 17.72 -6.55
CA GLN A 9 8.64 16.36 -6.05
C GLN A 9 7.63 16.31 -4.89
N PRO A 10 6.64 15.42 -4.87
CA PRO A 10 5.86 15.15 -3.66
C PRO A 10 6.77 14.39 -2.69
N GLU A 11 7.79 15.06 -2.17
CA GLU A 11 8.59 14.53 -1.07
C GLU A 11 7.73 14.69 0.19
N PHE A 12 7.10 13.57 0.58
CA PHE A 12 6.15 13.44 1.70
C PHE A 12 4.78 14.07 1.47
N GLU A 13 4.00 13.51 0.53
CA GLU A 13 2.57 13.45 0.82
C GLU A 13 2.38 12.63 2.10
N PRO A 14 1.60 13.11 3.09
CA PRO A 14 1.32 12.33 4.28
C PRO A 14 0.73 11.00 3.83
N VAL A 15 1.41 9.90 4.16
CA VAL A 15 0.93 8.55 3.85
C VAL A 15 -0.47 8.44 4.46
N PRO A 16 -1.51 8.18 3.65
CA PRO A 16 -2.87 8.04 4.15
C PRO A 16 -2.94 7.02 5.28
N LEU A 17 -3.86 7.21 6.22
CA LEU A 17 -3.99 6.30 7.37
C LEU A 17 -4.22 4.86 6.88
N GLU A 18 -5.08 4.71 5.88
CA GLU A 18 -5.39 3.46 5.23
C GLU A 18 -4.15 2.77 4.66
N HIS A 19 -3.25 3.53 4.03
CA HIS A 19 -2.00 3.01 3.48
C HIS A 19 -1.08 2.53 4.60
N GLN A 20 -0.91 3.31 5.66
CA GLN A 20 -0.10 2.89 6.82
C GLN A 20 -0.64 1.61 7.46
N VAL A 21 -1.96 1.52 7.60
CA VAL A 21 -2.61 0.35 8.18
C VAL A 21 -2.41 -0.89 7.31
N MET A 22 -2.53 -0.76 5.98
CA MET A 22 -2.28 -1.86 5.05
C MET A 22 -0.82 -2.37 5.12
N ILE A 23 0.17 -1.46 5.19
CA ILE A 23 1.58 -1.85 5.32
C ILE A 23 1.86 -2.53 6.67
N ILE A 24 1.35 -1.97 7.77
CA ILE A 24 1.51 -2.57 9.11
C ILE A 24 0.87 -3.95 9.15
N PHE A 25 -0.31 -4.12 8.55
CA PHE A 25 -0.97 -5.41 8.42
C PHE A 25 -0.10 -6.41 7.66
N ALA A 26 0.47 -6.00 6.53
CA ALA A 26 1.34 -6.86 5.72
C ALA A 26 2.60 -7.31 6.50
N VAL A 27 3.22 -6.40 7.23
CA VAL A 27 4.41 -6.67 8.07
C VAL A 27 4.08 -7.60 9.23
N THR A 28 3.01 -7.30 9.98
CA THR A 28 2.63 -8.05 11.19
C THR A 28 2.15 -9.48 10.88
N ASN A 29 1.63 -9.72 9.67
CA ASN A 29 1.24 -11.05 9.20
C ASN A 29 2.38 -11.80 8.46
N GLY A 30 3.58 -11.21 8.38
CA GLY A 30 4.74 -11.87 7.78
C GLY A 30 4.76 -11.90 6.26
N TYR A 31 3.95 -11.09 5.57
CA TYR A 31 3.92 -11.07 4.11
C TYR A 31 5.19 -10.50 3.47
N LEU A 32 5.94 -9.69 4.23
CA LEU A 32 7.22 -9.12 3.83
C LEU A 32 8.44 -9.97 4.23
N ASP A 33 8.25 -11.15 4.84
CA ASP A 33 9.37 -12.01 5.27
C ASP A 33 10.23 -12.47 4.08
N ASP A 34 9.62 -12.69 2.91
CA ASP A 34 10.31 -13.04 1.67
C ASP A 34 10.96 -11.83 0.97
N VAL A 35 10.72 -10.60 1.42
CA VAL A 35 11.16 -9.38 0.74
C VAL A 35 12.47 -8.88 1.35
N PRO A 36 13.55 -8.72 0.56
CA PRO A 36 14.79 -8.15 1.06
C PRO A 36 14.58 -6.76 1.65
N VAL A 37 15.24 -6.44 2.77
CA VAL A 37 15.13 -5.12 3.44
C VAL A 37 15.41 -3.95 2.48
N SER A 38 16.32 -4.15 1.52
CA SER A 38 16.64 -3.17 0.48
C SER A 38 15.48 -2.89 -0.47
N ASN A 39 14.58 -3.86 -0.67
CA ASN A 39 13.45 -3.81 -1.59
C ASN A 39 12.12 -3.48 -0.88
N VAL A 40 12.10 -3.44 0.47
CA VAL A 40 10.87 -3.13 1.25
C VAL A 40 10.25 -1.81 0.81
N LYS A 41 11.05 -0.75 0.63
CA LYS A 41 10.54 0.56 0.18
C LYS A 41 9.88 0.51 -1.21
N GLU A 42 10.45 -0.28 -2.11
CA GLU A 42 9.91 -0.45 -3.46
C GLU A 42 8.64 -1.30 -3.43
N TRP A 43 8.63 -2.35 -2.59
CA TRP A 43 7.46 -3.17 -2.32
C TRP A 43 6.30 -2.33 -1.76
N GLU A 44 6.55 -1.48 -0.75
CA GLU A 44 5.55 -0.61 -0.15
C GLU A 44 4.92 0.30 -1.22
N ALA A 45 5.74 0.99 -2.01
CA ALA A 45 5.24 1.90 -3.05
C ALA A 45 4.48 1.15 -4.16
N ALA A 46 4.98 0.00 -4.60
CA ALA A 46 4.34 -0.79 -5.64
C ALA A 46 3.03 -1.44 -5.16
N PHE A 47 3.01 -1.95 -3.93
CA PHE A 47 1.81 -2.54 -3.32
C PHE A 47 0.72 -1.49 -3.12
N LEU A 48 1.07 -0.32 -2.56
CA LEU A 48 0.11 0.76 -2.36
C LEU A 48 -0.47 1.26 -3.69
N LYS A 49 0.36 1.42 -4.70
CA LYS A 49 -0.11 1.79 -6.04
C LYS A 49 -1.03 0.72 -6.62
N TRP A 50 -0.63 -0.54 -6.54
CA TRP A 50 -1.39 -1.66 -7.09
C TRP A 50 -2.74 -1.84 -6.39
N VAL A 51 -2.79 -1.73 -5.06
CA VAL A 51 -4.06 -1.86 -4.31
C VAL A 51 -5.00 -0.68 -4.57
N ASP A 52 -4.48 0.53 -4.79
CA ASP A 52 -5.30 1.68 -5.21
C ASP A 52 -5.93 1.46 -6.61
N GLU A 53 -5.21 0.79 -7.51
CA GLU A 53 -5.69 0.49 -8.86
C GLU A 53 -6.62 -0.74 -8.92
N ALA A 54 -6.28 -1.81 -8.20
CA ALA A 54 -6.98 -3.09 -8.24
C ALA A 54 -8.14 -3.18 -7.24
N HIS A 55 -7.96 -2.61 -6.03
CA HIS A 55 -8.88 -2.73 -4.91
C HIS A 55 -9.06 -1.41 -4.12
N PRO A 56 -9.47 -0.30 -4.79
CA PRO A 56 -9.65 0.99 -4.12
C PRO A 56 -10.70 0.96 -2.99
N GLU A 57 -11.59 -0.03 -2.99
CA GLU A 57 -12.60 -0.25 -1.95
C GLU A 57 -11.98 -0.59 -0.57
N ILE A 58 -10.82 -1.26 -0.56
CA ILE A 58 -10.12 -1.62 0.68
C ILE A 58 -9.63 -0.34 1.37
N GLY A 59 -8.93 0.52 0.62
CA GLY A 59 -8.44 1.80 1.12
C GLY A 59 -9.58 2.70 1.60
N ARG A 60 -10.67 2.78 0.83
CA ARG A 60 -11.88 3.54 1.22
C ARG A 60 -12.51 3.04 2.50
N THR A 61 -12.71 1.73 2.63
CA THR A 61 -13.33 1.14 3.82
C THR A 61 -12.51 1.43 5.07
N ILE A 62 -11.19 1.30 4.99
CA ILE A 62 -10.28 1.61 6.10
C ILE A 62 -10.31 3.11 6.43
N ALA A 63 -10.33 3.98 5.42
CA ALA A 63 -10.39 5.44 5.62
C ALA A 63 -11.72 5.91 6.27
N GLU A 64 -12.85 5.31 5.87
CA GLU A 64 -14.18 5.67 6.35
C GLU A 64 -14.48 5.09 7.74
N THR A 65 -14.23 3.79 7.92
CA THR A 65 -14.54 3.09 9.19
C THR A 65 -13.46 3.32 10.24
N LYS A 66 -12.21 3.57 9.81
CA LYS A 66 -11.01 3.55 10.67
C LYS A 66 -10.81 2.22 11.40
N GLU A 67 -11.42 1.17 10.87
CA GLU A 67 -11.37 -0.21 11.37
C GLU A 67 -10.95 -1.14 10.22
N LEU A 68 -10.46 -2.33 10.56
CA LEU A 68 -10.32 -3.44 9.61
C LEU A 68 -11.33 -4.52 10.00
N PRO A 69 -12.57 -4.47 9.48
CA PRO A 69 -13.49 -5.58 9.66
C PRO A 69 -12.94 -6.83 8.97
N ASP A 70 -13.35 -8.01 9.45
CA ASP A 70 -12.84 -9.30 8.94
C ASP A 70 -12.98 -9.44 7.42
N GLU A 71 -14.04 -8.90 6.80
CA GLU A 71 -14.20 -8.92 5.34
C GLU A 71 -13.08 -8.17 4.61
N THR A 72 -12.69 -6.99 5.11
CA THR A 72 -11.62 -6.17 4.54
C THR A 72 -10.28 -6.82 4.78
N VAL A 73 -10.11 -7.49 5.92
CA VAL A 73 -8.92 -8.31 6.21
C VAL A 73 -8.79 -9.43 5.18
N GLU A 74 -9.86 -10.19 4.91
CA GLU A 74 -9.82 -11.26 3.91
C GLU A 74 -9.54 -10.73 2.51
N ALA A 75 -10.17 -9.62 2.11
CA ALA A 75 -9.91 -8.95 0.85
C ALA A 75 -8.45 -8.47 0.74
N LEU A 76 -7.92 -7.85 1.80
CA LEU A 76 -6.54 -7.37 1.85
C LEU A 76 -5.54 -8.52 1.79
N LYS A 77 -5.81 -9.65 2.46
CA LYS A 77 -4.97 -10.85 2.36
C LYS A 77 -4.94 -11.38 0.93
N ALA A 78 -6.10 -11.51 0.28
CA ALA A 78 -6.18 -11.95 -1.10
C ALA A 78 -5.42 -11.01 -2.04
N ALA A 79 -5.60 -9.71 -1.88
CA ALA A 79 -4.91 -8.66 -2.61
C ALA A 79 -3.38 -8.76 -2.46
N ILE A 80 -2.88 -8.96 -1.23
CA ILE A 80 -1.43 -9.13 -0.99
C ILE A 80 -0.89 -10.40 -1.67
N VAL A 81 -1.63 -11.51 -1.62
CA VAL A 81 -1.21 -12.76 -2.29
C VAL A 81 -1.18 -12.57 -3.81
N GLU A 82 -2.20 -11.96 -4.40
CA GLU A 82 -2.25 -11.67 -5.84
C GLU A 82 -1.13 -10.70 -6.26
N PHE A 83 -0.86 -9.69 -5.45
CA PHE A 83 0.26 -8.78 -5.65
C PHE A 83 1.59 -9.52 -5.65
N LYS A 84 1.86 -10.38 -4.66
CA LYS A 84 3.10 -11.20 -4.58
C LYS A 84 3.24 -12.17 -5.76
N GLN A 85 2.14 -12.63 -6.36
CA GLN A 85 2.18 -13.46 -7.57
C GLN A 85 2.53 -12.66 -8.82
N THR A 86 2.12 -11.39 -8.86
CA THR A 86 2.33 -10.50 -10.01
C THR A 86 3.68 -9.76 -9.94
N HIS A 87 4.15 -9.45 -8.73
CA HIS A 87 5.37 -8.71 -8.47
C HIS A 87 6.33 -9.55 -7.61
N THR A 88 7.52 -9.82 -8.15
CA THR A 88 8.60 -10.53 -7.47
C THR A 88 9.72 -9.53 -7.13
N PHE A 89 10.21 -9.56 -5.90
CA PHE A 89 11.26 -8.68 -5.37
C PHE A 89 12.45 -9.49 -4.87
#